data_AF-A0A9E1X2C8-F1
#
_entry.id   AF-A0A9E1X2C8-F1
#
_cell.length_a   1.000
_cell.length_b   1.000
_cell.length_c   1.000
_cell.angle_alpha   90.00
_cell.angle_beta   90.00
_cell.angle_gamma   90.00
#
_symmetry.space_group_name_H-M   'P 1'
#
loop_
_entity.id
_entity.type
_entity.pdbx_description
1 polymer ?
#
loop_
_entity_poly.entity_id
_entity_poly.type
_entity_poly.pdbx_seq_one_letter_code
_entity_poly.pdbx_strand_id
1 'polypeptide(L)'
;MGMDLRDLVDPAHTALCVVECQNGVVGEASNMPAVADAVAASGLLPRLAVLASAARSAGVRVVHCTFHAHPDLWGGNRNSRLFAAGRRAEVQQYVGTEAVEPAAEIGFVEGVDVIVPRFHGLSPVAGTGLA
;
A
#
# COMPACT_ATOMS: atom_id res chain seq x y z
N MET A 1 -8.68 18.30 -31.25
CA MET A 1 -8.15 16.93 -31.39
C MET A 1 -8.42 16.24 -30.06
N GLY A 2 -9.29 15.24 -30.02
CA GLY A 2 -9.61 14.53 -28.77
C GLY A 2 -8.51 13.53 -28.44
N MET A 3 -8.17 13.36 -27.16
CA MET A 3 -7.28 12.29 -26.73
C MET A 3 -8.00 10.94 -26.82
N ASP A 4 -7.36 9.92 -27.40
CA ASP A 4 -7.84 8.53 -27.33
C ASP A 4 -7.61 8.01 -25.91
N LEU A 5 -8.58 7.30 -25.35
CA LEU A 5 -8.44 6.66 -24.05
C LEU A 5 -7.28 5.67 -24.04
N ARG A 6 -7.01 5.00 -25.17
CA ARG A 6 -5.88 4.06 -25.30
C ARG A 6 -4.54 4.74 -25.08
N ASP A 7 -4.39 5.96 -25.60
CA ASP A 7 -3.17 6.74 -25.43
C ASP A 7 -3.01 7.22 -23.98
N LEU A 8 -4.10 7.37 -23.22
CA LEU A 8 -4.04 7.77 -21.81
C LEU A 8 -3.72 6.62 -20.85
N VAL A 9 -4.01 5.38 -21.23
CA VAL A 9 -3.86 4.20 -20.38
C VAL A 9 -2.84 3.20 -20.92
N ASP A 10 -1.97 3.62 -21.84
CA ASP A 10 -0.90 2.76 -22.36
C ASP A 10 -0.07 2.19 -21.20
N PRO A 11 0.15 0.87 -21.15
CA PRO A 11 0.96 0.24 -20.10
C PRO A 11 2.36 0.83 -19.93
N ALA A 12 2.97 1.36 -21.00
CA ALA A 12 4.31 1.93 -20.97
C ALA A 12 4.43 3.16 -20.05
N HIS A 13 3.33 3.83 -19.73
CA HIS A 13 3.29 4.97 -18.81
C HIS A 13 2.16 4.85 -17.77
N THR A 14 1.74 3.63 -17.46
CA THR A 14 0.70 3.37 -16.46
C THR A 14 1.26 2.50 -15.35
N ALA A 15 0.86 2.78 -14.10
CA ALA A 15 1.19 1.98 -12.93
C ALA A 15 -0.05 1.72 -12.09
N LEU A 16 -0.16 0.50 -11.54
CA LEU A 16 -1.14 0.15 -10.52
C LEU A 16 -0.54 0.42 -9.14
N CYS A 17 -1.07 1.41 -8.42
CA CYS A 17 -0.66 1.68 -7.04
C CYS A 17 -1.59 0.98 -6.05
N VAL A 18 -1.05 0.04 -5.28
CA VAL A 18 -1.75 -0.65 -4.20
C VAL A 18 -1.39 0.04 -2.88
N VAL A 19 -2.34 0.79 -2.31
CA VAL A 19 -2.08 1.70 -1.18
C VAL A 19 -2.40 1.03 0.14
N GLU A 20 -1.38 0.92 1.00
CA GLU A 20 -1.46 0.48 2.41
C GLU A 20 -2.15 -0.86 2.66
N CYS A 21 -2.24 -1.71 1.64
CA CYS A 21 -2.63 -3.11 1.79
C CYS A 21 -1.42 -3.95 2.23
N GLN A 22 -0.93 -3.64 3.43
CA GLN A 22 0.17 -4.33 4.12
C GLN A 22 -0.36 -5.09 5.34
N ASN A 23 0.33 -6.14 5.77
CA ASN A 23 -0.17 -7.07 6.80
C ASN A 23 -0.62 -6.34 8.08
N GLY A 24 0.14 -5.34 8.52
CA GLY A 24 -0.16 -4.58 9.73
C GLY A 24 -1.35 -3.62 9.61
N VAL A 25 -1.98 -3.49 8.44
CA VAL A 25 -3.16 -2.63 8.21
C VAL A 25 -4.38 -3.44 7.81
N VAL A 26 -4.22 -4.43 6.94
CA VAL A 26 -5.35 -5.19 6.37
C VAL A 26 -5.39 -6.66 6.79
N GLY A 27 -4.32 -7.15 7.45
CA GLY A 27 -4.23 -8.53 7.94
C GLY A 27 -4.83 -8.71 9.34
N GLU A 28 -4.74 -9.94 9.85
CA GLU A 28 -5.33 -10.34 11.14
C GLU A 28 -4.78 -9.54 12.32
N ALA A 29 -3.47 -9.28 12.35
CA ALA A 29 -2.80 -8.50 13.39
C ALA A 29 -2.92 -6.96 13.18
N SER A 30 -3.87 -6.49 12.37
CA SER A 30 -3.98 -5.09 11.97
C SER A 30 -3.99 -4.10 13.15
N ASN A 31 -3.27 -3.00 12.98
CA ASN A 31 -3.34 -1.85 13.90
C ASN A 31 -4.59 -0.98 13.70
N MET A 32 -5.42 -1.34 12.72
CA MET A 32 -6.71 -0.73 12.40
C MET A 32 -7.79 -1.83 12.21
N PRO A 33 -8.22 -2.53 13.28
CA PRO A 33 -9.09 -3.70 13.16
C PRO A 33 -10.38 -3.46 12.37
N ALA A 34 -11.03 -2.30 12.57
CA ALA A 34 -12.23 -1.95 11.82
C ALA A 34 -12.00 -1.81 10.30
N VAL A 35 -10.79 -1.44 9.88
CA VAL A 35 -10.41 -1.41 8.47
C VAL A 35 -10.18 -2.83 7.95
N ALA A 36 -9.47 -3.66 8.71
CA ALA A 36 -9.27 -5.07 8.36
C ALA A 36 -10.60 -5.82 8.21
N ASP A 37 -11.54 -5.60 9.14
CA ASP A 37 -12.90 -6.16 9.06
C ASP A 37 -13.64 -5.73 7.79
N ALA A 38 -13.56 -4.45 7.42
CA ALA A 38 -14.17 -3.93 6.20
C ALA A 38 -13.51 -4.49 4.93
N VAL A 39 -12.19 -4.65 4.93
CA VAL A 39 -11.44 -5.30 3.84
C VAL A 39 -11.89 -6.76 3.69
N ALA A 40 -11.98 -7.50 4.79
CA ALA A 40 -12.42 -8.89 4.79
C ALA A 40 -13.88 -9.02 4.33
N ALA A 41 -14.79 -8.24 4.92
CA ALA A 41 -16.22 -8.26 4.60
C ALA A 41 -16.49 -7.86 3.13
N SER A 42 -15.70 -6.94 2.58
CA SER A 42 -15.84 -6.57 1.18
C SER A 42 -15.23 -7.61 0.25
N GLY A 43 -14.22 -8.39 0.68
CA GLY A 43 -13.43 -9.27 -0.18
C GLY A 43 -12.43 -8.50 -1.05
N LEU A 44 -11.84 -7.42 -0.52
CA LEU A 44 -10.95 -6.54 -1.29
C LEU A 44 -9.67 -7.25 -1.74
N LEU A 45 -8.98 -7.99 -0.87
CA LEU A 45 -7.67 -8.58 -1.19
C LEU A 45 -7.73 -9.56 -2.38
N PRO A 46 -8.70 -10.49 -2.47
CA PRO A 46 -8.83 -11.35 -3.65
C PRO A 46 -9.06 -10.57 -4.95
N ARG A 47 -9.80 -9.44 -4.91
CA ARG A 47 -10.01 -8.61 -6.11
C ARG A 47 -8.75 -7.85 -6.51
N LEU A 48 -7.99 -7.36 -5.53
CA LEU A 48 -6.68 -6.75 -5.77
C LEU A 48 -5.69 -7.76 -6.35
N ALA A 49 -5.73 -9.03 -5.92
CA ALA A 49 -4.91 -10.09 -6.49
C ALA A 49 -5.19 -10.30 -7.99
N VAL A 50 -6.48 -10.36 -8.36
CA VAL A 50 -6.89 -10.46 -9.77
C VAL A 50 -6.43 -9.23 -10.56
N LEU A 51 -6.61 -8.04 -10.01
CA LEU A 51 -6.20 -6.79 -10.66
C LEU A 51 -4.68 -6.71 -10.85
N ALA A 52 -3.91 -7.05 -9.82
CA ALA A 52 -2.45 -7.06 -9.87
C ALA A 52 -1.93 -8.09 -10.87
N SER A 53 -2.53 -9.28 -10.92
CA SER A 53 -2.23 -10.29 -11.94
C SER A 53 -2.50 -9.79 -13.36
N ALA A 54 -3.64 -9.13 -13.58
CA ALA A 54 -3.98 -8.54 -14.88
C ALA A 54 -3.03 -7.39 -15.27
N ALA A 55 -2.67 -6.52 -14.32
CA ALA A 55 -1.72 -5.45 -14.53
C ALA A 55 -0.36 -5.99 -14.97
N ARG A 56 0.18 -6.97 -14.24
CA ARG A 56 1.45 -7.63 -14.60
C ARG A 56 1.39 -8.25 -15.99
N SER A 57 0.30 -8.97 -16.29
CA SER A 57 0.10 -9.59 -17.62
C SER A 57 0.02 -8.57 -18.75
N ALA A 58 -0.44 -7.35 -18.47
CA ALA A 58 -0.51 -6.25 -19.43
C ALA A 58 0.79 -5.42 -19.51
N GLY A 59 1.83 -5.76 -18.72
CA GLY A 59 3.07 -4.98 -18.66
C GLY A 59 3.00 -3.73 -17.79
N VAL A 60 1.90 -3.53 -17.06
CA VAL A 60 1.73 -2.43 -16.10
C VAL A 60 2.52 -2.73 -14.84
N ARG A 61 3.31 -1.74 -14.37
CA ARG A 61 4.04 -1.87 -13.10
C ARG A 61 3.06 -1.88 -11.93
N VAL A 62 3.19 -2.85 -11.03
CA VAL A 62 2.49 -2.84 -9.73
C VAL A 62 3.40 -2.24 -8.67
N VAL A 63 2.91 -1.22 -7.99
CA VAL A 63 3.61 -0.45 -6.94
C VAL A 63 2.87 -0.65 -5.62
N HIS A 64 3.51 -1.31 -4.66
CA HIS A 64 3.00 -1.45 -3.30
C HIS A 64 3.42 -0.22 -2.48
N CYS A 65 2.46 0.66 -2.20
CA CYS A 65 2.67 1.90 -1.46
C CYS A 65 2.42 1.66 0.03
N THR A 66 3.44 1.20 0.74
CA THR A 66 3.38 0.83 2.17
C THR A 66 3.64 2.04 3.07
N PHE A 67 3.29 1.91 4.35
CA PHE A 67 3.65 2.92 5.37
C PHE A 67 4.63 2.30 6.34
N HIS A 68 5.80 2.91 6.47
CA HIS A 68 6.85 2.46 7.37
C HIS A 68 7.08 3.48 8.49
N ALA A 69 7.48 2.97 9.65
CA ALA A 69 7.90 3.76 10.79
C ALA A 69 9.28 3.29 11.26
N HIS A 70 10.10 4.23 11.72
CA HIS A 70 11.29 3.86 12.49
C HIS A 70 10.87 3.26 13.85
N PRO A 71 11.66 2.32 14.41
CA PRO A 71 11.37 1.73 15.72
C PRO A 71 11.20 2.76 16.86
N ASP A 72 11.93 3.88 16.78
CA ASP A 72 11.84 5.01 17.73
C ASP A 72 10.75 6.03 17.35
N LEU A 73 9.96 5.74 16.32
CA LEU A 73 8.91 6.59 15.74
C LEU A 73 9.40 7.95 15.24
N TRP A 74 10.70 8.09 14.98
CA TRP A 74 11.27 9.32 14.46
C TRP A 74 10.70 9.65 13.08
N GLY A 75 10.41 10.94 12.85
CA GLY A 75 9.77 11.42 11.62
C GLY A 75 8.25 11.24 11.54
N GLY A 76 7.63 10.52 12.48
CA GLY A 76 6.19 10.27 12.48
C GLY A 76 5.32 11.51 12.78
N ASN A 77 4.15 11.61 12.15
CA ASN A 77 3.24 12.74 12.34
C ASN A 77 2.69 12.82 13.79
N ARG A 78 2.47 14.06 14.26
CA ARG A 78 1.91 14.35 15.60
C ARG A 78 0.76 15.36 15.58
N ASN A 79 0.29 15.71 14.39
CA ASN A 79 -0.67 16.79 14.13
C ASN A 79 -2.13 16.33 14.05
N SER A 80 -2.45 15.08 14.37
CA SER A 80 -3.83 14.57 14.35
C SER A 80 -4.08 13.46 15.36
N ARG A 81 -5.35 13.23 15.69
CA ARG A 81 -5.79 12.13 16.55
C ARG A 81 -5.56 10.76 15.91
N LEU A 82 -5.66 10.66 14.59
CA LEU A 82 -5.35 9.43 13.85
C LEU A 82 -3.93 8.96 14.14
N PHE A 83 -2.94 9.86 14.03
CA PHE A 83 -1.55 9.52 14.33
C PHE A 83 -1.32 9.22 15.82
N ALA A 84 -2.07 9.87 16.71
CA ALA A 84 -2.01 9.58 18.14
C ALA A 84 -2.60 8.20 18.49
N ALA A 85 -3.55 7.70 17.72
CA ALA A 85 -4.07 6.34 17.83
C ALA A 85 -3.05 5.33 17.29
N GLY A 86 -2.50 5.57 16.09
CA GLY A 86 -1.48 4.69 15.49
C GLY A 86 -0.26 4.47 16.39
N ARG A 87 0.25 5.52 17.04
CA ARG A 87 1.38 5.39 18.00
C ARG A 87 1.06 4.60 19.28
N ARG A 88 -0.23 4.37 19.56
CA ARG A 88 -0.70 3.60 20.73
C ARG A 88 -1.14 2.18 20.36
N ALA A 89 -1.17 1.84 19.08
CA ALA A 89 -1.51 0.50 18.64
C ALA A 89 -0.40 -0.50 19.03
N GLU A 90 -0.79 -1.73 19.32
CA GLU A 90 0.16 -2.80 19.65
C GLU A 90 1.00 -3.17 18.43
N VAL A 91 0.38 -3.22 17.26
CA VAL A 91 1.08 -3.45 16.00
C VAL A 91 1.57 -2.13 15.40
N GLN A 92 2.87 -2.07 15.20
CA GLN A 92 3.57 -0.93 14.63
C GLN A 92 4.13 -1.32 13.26
N GLN A 93 4.11 -0.38 12.33
CA GLN A 93 4.58 -0.60 10.96
C GLN A 93 6.10 -0.43 10.87
N TYR A 94 6.84 -1.15 11.70
CA TYR A 94 8.29 -0.99 11.79
C TYR A 94 9.01 -1.59 10.59
N VAL A 95 9.99 -0.87 10.06
CA VAL A 95 10.87 -1.35 8.98
C VAL A 95 11.48 -2.70 9.37
N GLY A 96 11.43 -3.66 8.44
CA GLY A 96 12.00 -5.00 8.62
C GLY A 96 11.13 -5.97 9.42
N THR A 97 9.86 -5.61 9.68
CA THR A 97 8.87 -6.52 10.29
C THR A 97 7.86 -6.98 9.26
N GLU A 98 7.20 -8.12 9.51
CA GLU A 98 6.15 -8.62 8.62
C GLU A 98 4.97 -7.64 8.47
N ALA A 99 4.78 -6.72 9.43
CA ALA A 99 3.70 -5.75 9.40
C ALA A 99 3.76 -4.83 8.17
N VAL A 100 4.97 -4.49 7.70
CA VAL A 100 5.15 -3.60 6.54
C VAL A 100 5.13 -4.32 5.20
N GLU A 101 5.13 -5.64 5.20
CA GLU A 101 5.09 -6.42 3.96
C GLU A 101 3.70 -6.34 3.32
N PRO A 102 3.62 -6.29 1.97
CA PRO A 102 2.34 -6.38 1.27
C PRO A 102 1.53 -7.60 1.70
N ALA A 103 0.21 -7.47 1.76
CA ALA A 103 -0.66 -8.60 2.08
C ALA A 103 -0.45 -9.74 1.07
N ALA A 104 -0.12 -10.93 1.58
CA ALA A 104 0.33 -12.06 0.78
C ALA A 104 -0.69 -12.47 -0.30
N GLU A 105 -1.98 -12.28 -0.02
CA GLU A 105 -3.09 -12.58 -0.92
C GLU A 105 -3.06 -11.77 -2.22
N ILE A 106 -2.48 -10.56 -2.22
CA ILE A 106 -2.35 -9.75 -3.44
C ILE A 106 -1.28 -10.36 -4.38
N GLY A 107 -0.35 -11.11 -3.81
CA GLY A 107 0.85 -11.59 -4.47
C GLY A 107 1.87 -10.46 -4.68
N PHE A 108 3.14 -10.79 -4.46
CA PHE A 108 4.28 -9.93 -4.78
C PHE A 108 5.23 -10.72 -5.67
N VAL A 109 5.68 -10.12 -6.77
CA VAL A 109 6.59 -10.72 -7.73
C VAL A 109 7.91 -9.95 -7.72
N GLU A 110 8.92 -10.52 -7.07
CA GLU A 110 10.26 -9.96 -6.98
C GLU A 110 10.83 -9.64 -8.38
N GLY A 111 11.43 -8.46 -8.52
CA GLY A 111 11.96 -7.97 -9.80
C GLY A 111 10.92 -7.49 -10.81
N VAL A 112 9.61 -7.68 -10.57
CA VAL A 112 8.52 -7.17 -11.40
C VAL A 112 7.77 -6.05 -10.68
N ASP A 113 7.42 -6.29 -9.43
CA ASP A 113 6.74 -5.32 -8.57
C ASP A 113 7.76 -4.47 -7.82
N VAL A 114 7.31 -3.33 -7.28
CA VAL A 114 8.15 -2.47 -6.45
C VAL A 114 7.41 -2.08 -5.17
N ILE A 115 8.15 -1.99 -4.07
CA ILE A 115 7.66 -1.42 -2.81
C ILE A 115 8.19 0.01 -2.72
N VAL A 116 7.28 0.97 -2.56
CA VAL A 116 7.61 2.39 -2.39
C VAL A 116 7.02 2.86 -1.07
N PRO A 117 7.80 2.82 0.03
CA PRO A 117 7.29 3.17 1.34
C PRO A 117 7.22 4.67 1.55
N ARG A 118 6.20 5.12 2.28
CA ARG A 118 6.17 6.45 2.92
C ARG A 118 6.47 6.33 4.41
N PHE A 119 7.05 7.38 4.98
CA PHE A 119 7.37 7.45 6.42
C PHE A 119 6.53 8.48 7.20
N HIS A 120 5.65 9.20 6.51
CA HIS A 120 4.78 10.21 7.11
C HIS A 120 3.51 10.42 6.26
N GLY A 121 2.58 11.20 6.79
CA GLY A 121 1.36 11.61 6.12
C GLY A 121 0.40 10.46 5.92
N LEU A 122 -0.38 10.56 4.84
CA LEU A 122 -1.35 9.55 4.38
C LEU A 122 -1.34 9.38 2.85
N SER A 123 -0.62 10.26 2.14
CA SER A 123 -0.55 10.21 0.68
C SER A 123 0.55 9.25 0.24
N PRO A 124 0.30 8.32 -0.71
CA PRO A 124 1.33 7.40 -1.21
C PRO A 124 2.44 8.10 -2.00
N VAL A 125 2.21 9.33 -2.47
CA VAL A 125 3.17 10.07 -3.31
C VAL A 125 3.95 11.14 -2.55
N ALA A 126 3.44 11.60 -1.40
CA ALA A 126 4.06 12.71 -0.68
C ALA A 126 5.36 12.28 -0.01
N GLY A 127 6.51 12.74 -0.53
CA GLY A 127 7.83 12.47 0.03
C GLY A 127 8.40 11.09 -0.31
N THR A 128 7.85 10.41 -1.32
CA THR A 128 8.27 9.04 -1.71
C THR A 128 9.02 8.97 -3.03
N GLY A 129 9.03 10.05 -3.82
CA GLY A 129 9.60 10.06 -5.17
C GLY A 129 8.75 9.32 -6.21
N LEU A 130 7.51 8.94 -5.86
CA LEU A 130 6.60 8.21 -6.75
C LEU A 130 5.96 9.09 -7.84
N ALA A 131 5.78 10.40 -7.58
CA ALA A 131 5.19 11.37 -8.50
C ALA A 131 5.85 12.75 -8.38
#